data_AF-A0A9D1PKE2-F1
#
_entry.id   AF-A0A9D1PKE2-F1
#
_cell.length_a   1.000
_cell.length_b   1.000
_cell.length_c   1.000
_cell.angle_alpha   90.00
_cell.angle_beta   90.00
_cell.angle_gamma   90.00
#
_symmetry.space_group_name_H-M   'P 1'
#
loop_
_entity.id
_entity.type
_entity.pdbx_description
1 polymer ?
#
loop_
_entity_poly.entity_id
_entity_poly.type
_entity_poly.pdbx_seq_one_letter_code
_entity_poly.pdbx_strand_id
1 'polypeptide(L)'
;MKIDPETRYEDLALYVKDHLEFIYVGDVKWSVAVLVLIIYDAPLLLGFSMLLKIELLWIVLPFVLIIHLWWIRLMIKNPYSTQLEVILFMGVWGALGGISLFITFVWVIFHVLQITSTVFYIIIAIVTIVLVYILVKYQLHKYSGDPIKERKESNQYKYMGLVTASPGIGYLFYVLIEKNTMLEDIISMVSIYFFAIICSYTAAKFLHRYFFMKANMKYVIYQPHGNKKKEKLIKQGVEIK
;
A
#
# COMPACT_ATOMS: atom_id res chain seq x y z
N MET A 1 0.64 0.64 -22.15
CA MET A 1 0.69 1.64 -21.06
C MET A 1 0.82 3.07 -21.56
N LYS A 2 1.45 3.33 -22.72
CA LYS A 2 1.48 4.68 -23.29
C LYS A 2 0.17 4.99 -24.01
N ILE A 3 -0.43 6.14 -23.71
CA ILE A 3 -1.60 6.69 -24.41
C ILE A 3 -1.11 7.27 -25.74
N ASP A 4 -1.97 7.22 -26.77
CA ASP A 4 -1.67 7.80 -28.08
C ASP A 4 -1.30 9.30 -27.93
N PRO A 5 -0.17 9.75 -28.51
CA PRO A 5 0.24 11.13 -28.49
C PRO A 5 -0.82 12.13 -29.00
N GLU A 6 -1.75 11.71 -29.87
CA GLU A 6 -2.77 12.58 -30.46
C GLU A 6 -4.02 12.76 -29.57
N THR A 7 -4.26 11.88 -28.60
CA THR A 7 -5.42 11.98 -27.70
C THR A 7 -5.32 13.21 -26.79
N ARG A 8 -6.41 14.00 -26.64
CA ARG A 8 -6.45 15.12 -25.70
C ARG A 8 -6.77 14.63 -24.29
N TYR A 9 -6.34 15.38 -23.26
CA TYR A 9 -6.64 15.05 -21.86
C TYR A 9 -8.15 14.97 -21.59
N GLU A 10 -8.91 15.86 -22.24
CA GLU A 10 -10.37 15.97 -22.11
C GLU A 10 -11.09 14.69 -22.55
N ASP A 11 -10.56 14.00 -23.56
CA ASP A 11 -11.14 12.78 -24.13
C ASP A 11 -10.86 11.54 -23.27
N LEU A 12 -9.99 11.62 -22.26
CA LEU A 12 -9.68 10.47 -21.41
C LEU A 12 -10.89 10.11 -20.54
N ALA A 13 -11.14 8.81 -20.40
CA ALA A 13 -12.10 8.27 -19.45
C ALA A 13 -11.72 8.65 -18.01
N LEU A 14 -12.72 8.81 -17.16
CA LEU A 14 -12.60 9.25 -15.77
C LEU A 14 -11.64 8.35 -14.98
N TYR A 15 -11.76 7.02 -15.12
CA TYR A 15 -10.87 6.08 -14.43
C TYR A 15 -9.38 6.24 -14.79
N VAL A 16 -9.07 6.77 -16.00
CA VAL A 16 -7.71 7.08 -16.45
C VAL A 16 -7.26 8.41 -15.87
N LYS A 17 -8.13 9.43 -15.88
CA LYS A 17 -7.88 10.74 -15.25
C LYS A 17 -7.56 10.57 -13.76
N ASP A 18 -8.39 9.85 -13.01
CA ASP A 18 -8.18 9.54 -11.59
C ASP A 18 -6.83 8.83 -11.33
N HIS A 19 -6.38 8.01 -12.28
CA HIS A 19 -5.10 7.32 -12.17
C HIS A 19 -3.90 8.25 -12.41
N LEU A 20 -4.07 9.28 -13.23
CA LEU A 20 -3.08 10.30 -13.55
C LEU A 20 -3.03 11.46 -12.55
N GLU A 21 -4.07 11.64 -11.74
CA GLU A 21 -4.10 12.68 -10.71
C GLU A 21 -3.11 12.38 -9.55
N PHE A 22 -2.72 13.40 -8.81
CA PHE A 22 -1.95 13.23 -7.57
C PHE A 22 -2.86 13.17 -6.35
N ILE A 23 -2.38 12.54 -5.29
CA ILE A 23 -3.04 12.59 -3.97
C ILE A 23 -3.04 14.05 -3.50
N TYR A 24 -4.15 14.50 -2.91
CA TYR A 24 -4.27 15.86 -2.38
C TYR A 24 -3.13 16.20 -1.42
N VAL A 25 -2.39 17.27 -1.72
CA VAL A 25 -1.14 17.64 -1.01
C VAL A 25 -1.36 17.90 0.48
N GLY A 26 -2.56 18.33 0.90
CA GLY A 26 -2.91 18.51 2.30
C GLY A 26 -2.95 17.20 3.09
N ASP A 27 -3.37 16.11 2.44
CA ASP A 27 -3.60 14.82 3.08
C ASP A 27 -2.40 13.88 2.95
N VAL A 28 -1.45 14.18 2.05
CA VAL A 28 -0.29 13.33 1.77
C VAL A 28 0.46 12.94 3.04
N LYS A 29 0.77 13.91 3.91
CA LYS A 29 1.57 13.62 5.12
C LYS A 29 0.84 12.70 6.09
N TRP A 30 -0.42 12.99 6.35
CA TRP A 30 -1.26 12.17 7.23
C TRP A 30 -1.49 10.78 6.65
N SER A 31 -1.83 10.70 5.36
CA SER A 31 -2.06 9.43 4.67
C SER A 31 -0.83 8.53 4.70
N VAL A 32 0.36 9.10 4.43
CA VAL A 32 1.61 8.36 4.48
C VAL A 32 1.94 7.93 5.92
N ALA A 33 1.70 8.78 6.92
CA ALA A 33 1.92 8.42 8.33
C ALA A 33 1.00 7.25 8.76
N VAL A 34 -0.27 7.27 8.37
CA VAL A 34 -1.21 6.16 8.64
C VAL A 34 -0.74 4.86 7.98
N LEU A 35 -0.28 4.92 6.73
CA LEU A 35 0.25 3.73 6.05
C LEU A 35 1.45 3.13 6.81
N VAL A 36 2.43 3.96 7.18
CA VAL A 36 3.63 3.47 7.87
C VAL A 36 3.29 2.97 9.28
N LEU A 37 2.68 3.82 10.12
CA LEU A 37 2.50 3.52 11.54
C LEU A 37 1.38 2.52 11.83
N ILE A 38 0.29 2.56 11.06
CA ILE A 38 -0.89 1.72 11.34
C ILE A 38 -0.88 0.48 10.44
N ILE A 39 -0.72 0.64 9.13
CA ILE A 39 -0.87 -0.49 8.21
C ILE A 39 0.39 -1.38 8.17
N TYR A 40 1.56 -0.82 8.46
CA TYR A 40 2.81 -1.58 8.47
C TYR A 40 3.33 -1.87 9.89
N ASP A 41 3.53 -0.85 10.72
CA ASP A 41 4.18 -1.06 12.02
C ASP A 41 3.29 -1.81 13.00
N ALA A 42 1.97 -1.56 13.06
CA ALA A 42 1.09 -2.28 13.97
C ALA A 42 1.07 -3.81 13.75
N PRO A 43 0.86 -4.35 12.53
CA PRO A 43 0.93 -5.80 12.31
C PRO A 43 2.36 -6.34 12.48
N LEU A 44 3.39 -5.54 12.21
CA LEU A 44 4.76 -5.97 12.44
C LEU A 44 5.08 -6.11 13.94
N LEU A 45 4.65 -5.13 14.75
CA LEU A 45 4.75 -5.17 16.20
C LEU A 45 3.95 -6.32 16.79
N LEU A 46 2.77 -6.62 16.23
CA LEU A 46 2.00 -7.81 16.61
C LEU A 46 2.79 -9.10 16.38
N GLY A 47 3.49 -9.21 15.24
CA GLY A 47 4.38 -10.35 14.99
C GLY A 47 5.53 -10.44 15.99
N PHE A 48 6.14 -9.31 16.36
CA PHE A 48 7.20 -9.27 17.36
C PHE A 48 6.71 -9.54 18.79
N SER A 49 5.49 -9.16 19.14
CA SER A 49 4.93 -9.49 20.46
C SER A 49 4.64 -10.98 20.59
N MET A 50 4.26 -11.65 19.50
CA MET A 50 4.13 -13.11 19.47
C MET A 50 5.48 -13.82 19.54
N LEU A 51 6.51 -13.25 18.90
CA LEU A 51 7.83 -13.87 18.82
C LEU A 51 8.94 -12.83 18.63
N LEU A 52 9.55 -12.42 19.74
CA LEU A 52 10.73 -11.56 19.71
C LEU A 52 12.01 -12.41 19.61
N LYS A 53 12.45 -12.64 18.38
CA LYS A 53 13.73 -13.30 18.08
C LYS A 53 14.70 -12.37 17.37
N ILE A 54 15.96 -12.39 17.80
CA ILE A 54 17.01 -11.53 17.25
C ILE A 54 17.21 -11.81 15.76
N GLU A 55 17.10 -13.06 15.33
CA GLU A 55 17.29 -13.47 13.93
C GLU A 55 16.20 -12.89 13.03
N LEU A 56 14.93 -12.95 13.48
CA LEU A 56 13.82 -12.35 12.76
C LEU A 56 14.00 -10.83 12.65
N LEU A 57 14.41 -10.19 13.75
CA LEU A 57 14.68 -8.76 13.76
C LEU A 57 15.76 -8.40 12.73
N TRP A 58 16.88 -9.12 12.67
CA TRP A 58 17.94 -8.88 11.69
C TRP A 58 17.49 -9.04 10.23
N ILE A 59 16.58 -9.97 9.95
CA ILE A 59 16.04 -10.17 8.60
C ILE A 59 15.08 -9.04 8.22
N VAL A 60 14.24 -8.59 9.15
CA VAL A 60 13.20 -7.57 8.88
C VAL A 60 13.75 -6.14 8.95
N LEU A 61 14.77 -5.89 9.77
CA LEU A 61 15.34 -4.57 10.04
C LEU A 61 15.74 -3.78 8.78
N PRO A 62 16.38 -4.36 7.75
CA PRO A 62 16.69 -3.63 6.51
C PRO A 62 15.44 -3.03 5.84
N PHE A 63 14.33 -3.77 5.82
CA PHE A 63 13.07 -3.29 5.23
C PHE A 63 12.49 -2.12 6.04
N VAL A 64 12.47 -2.26 7.36
CA VAL A 64 12.00 -1.23 8.30
C VAL A 64 12.81 0.05 8.12
N LEU A 65 14.14 -0.05 8.09
CA LEU A 65 15.03 1.10 7.93
C LEU A 65 14.81 1.82 6.60
N ILE A 66 14.72 1.10 5.48
CA ILE A 66 14.47 1.71 4.17
C ILE A 66 13.14 2.46 4.17
N ILE A 67 12.07 1.85 4.68
CA ILE A 67 10.73 2.46 4.74
C ILE A 67 10.77 3.72 5.61
N HIS A 68 11.32 3.65 6.81
CA HIS A 68 11.30 4.75 7.76
C HIS A 68 12.19 5.91 7.36
N LEU A 69 13.39 5.64 6.85
CA LEU A 69 14.30 6.69 6.38
C LEU A 69 13.69 7.46 5.21
N TRP A 70 13.06 6.76 4.27
CA TRP A 70 12.37 7.41 3.15
C TRP A 70 11.14 8.18 3.62
N TRP A 71 10.34 7.60 4.53
CA TRP A 71 9.19 8.27 5.12
C TRP A 71 9.58 9.59 5.82
N ILE A 72 10.60 9.56 6.69
CA ILE A 72 11.11 10.76 7.40
C ILE A 72 11.53 11.83 6.39
N ARG A 73 12.25 11.44 5.33
CA ARG A 73 12.63 12.37 4.25
C ARG A 73 11.41 13.01 3.57
N LEU A 74 10.33 12.25 3.33
CA LEU A 74 9.09 12.78 2.77
C LEU A 74 8.36 13.73 3.74
N MET A 75 8.44 13.49 5.05
CA MET A 75 7.83 14.37 6.05
C MET A 75 8.53 15.73 6.14
N ILE A 76 9.85 15.77 5.91
CA ILE A 76 10.64 17.00 5.93
C ILE A 76 10.45 17.80 4.63
N LYS A 77 10.41 17.13 3.48
CA LYS A 77 10.30 17.79 2.18
C LYS A 77 8.95 18.48 1.96
N ASN A 78 8.97 19.47 1.06
CA ASN A 78 7.75 20.14 0.61
C ASN A 78 6.90 19.16 -0.22
N PRO A 79 5.66 18.84 0.18
CA PRO A 79 4.84 17.85 -0.51
C PRO A 79 4.45 18.25 -1.94
N TYR A 80 4.53 19.54 -2.30
CA TYR A 80 4.32 20.00 -3.67
C TYR A 80 5.41 19.56 -4.65
N SER A 81 6.66 19.40 -4.19
CA SER A 81 7.78 18.96 -5.04
C SER A 81 7.98 17.45 -5.06
N THR A 82 7.33 16.72 -4.15
CA THR A 82 7.47 15.26 -4.01
C THR A 82 6.24 14.48 -4.46
N GLN A 83 5.29 15.08 -5.18
CA GLN A 83 4.02 14.45 -5.56
C GLN A 83 4.21 13.08 -6.25
N LEU A 84 5.08 13.00 -7.27
CA LEU A 84 5.41 11.74 -7.95
C LEU A 84 6.24 10.78 -7.09
N GLU A 85 7.09 11.35 -6.23
CA GLU A 85 7.92 10.58 -5.30
C GLU A 85 7.07 9.87 -4.24
N VAL A 86 5.99 10.50 -3.77
CA VAL A 86 5.02 9.92 -2.83
C VAL A 86 4.32 8.71 -3.44
N ILE A 87 3.94 8.78 -4.72
CA ILE A 87 3.34 7.65 -5.43
C ILE A 87 4.33 6.49 -5.52
N LEU A 88 5.59 6.77 -5.84
CA LEU A 88 6.64 5.75 -5.84
C LEU A 88 6.85 5.15 -4.45
N PHE A 89 6.92 6.00 -3.42
CA PHE A 89 7.08 5.58 -2.04
C PHE A 89 5.95 4.63 -1.63
N MET A 90 4.68 4.94 -1.91
CA MET A 90 3.56 4.04 -1.59
C MET A 90 3.69 2.67 -2.27
N GLY A 91 4.18 2.64 -3.50
CA GLY A 91 4.44 1.39 -4.22
C GLY A 91 5.57 0.56 -3.59
N VAL A 92 6.71 1.20 -3.29
CA VAL A 92 7.88 0.53 -2.68
C VAL A 92 7.58 0.13 -1.23
N TRP A 93 6.91 0.98 -0.46
CA TRP A 93 6.41 0.69 0.87
C TRP A 93 5.53 -0.56 0.87
N GLY A 94 4.59 -0.66 -0.07
CA GLY A 94 3.75 -1.84 -0.19
C GLY A 94 4.55 -3.10 -0.51
N ALA A 95 5.57 -3.00 -1.38
CA ALA A 95 6.38 -4.15 -1.76
C ALA A 95 7.25 -4.64 -0.59
N LEU A 96 8.03 -3.74 0.02
CA LEU A 96 8.89 -4.06 1.16
C LEU A 96 8.07 -4.45 2.40
N GLY A 97 6.94 -3.79 2.63
CA GLY A 97 6.03 -4.10 3.71
C GLY A 97 5.39 -5.48 3.54
N GLY A 98 4.94 -5.82 2.33
CA GLY A 98 4.38 -7.13 2.02
C GLY A 98 5.40 -8.26 2.22
N ILE A 99 6.64 -8.06 1.76
CA ILE A 99 7.73 -9.04 1.93
C ILE A 99 8.06 -9.24 3.41
N SER A 100 8.28 -8.15 4.15
CA SER A 100 8.66 -8.24 5.57
C SER A 100 7.55 -8.81 6.45
N LEU A 101 6.30 -8.44 6.23
CA LEU A 101 5.16 -9.04 6.96
C LEU A 101 4.96 -10.51 6.60
N PHE A 102 5.20 -10.91 5.35
CA PHE A 102 5.15 -12.32 4.97
C PHE A 102 6.26 -13.14 5.64
N ILE A 103 7.49 -12.61 5.71
CA ILE A 103 8.59 -13.24 6.45
C ILE A 103 8.21 -13.40 7.92
N THR A 104 7.71 -12.34 8.56
CA THR A 104 7.24 -12.38 9.95
C THR A 104 6.16 -13.45 10.14
N PHE A 105 5.17 -13.51 9.25
CA PHE A 105 4.13 -14.53 9.28
C PHE A 105 4.68 -15.96 9.23
N VAL A 106 5.57 -16.26 8.26
CA VAL A 106 6.21 -17.58 8.14
C VAL A 106 7.01 -17.92 9.38
N TRP A 107 7.74 -16.95 9.94
CA TRP A 107 8.59 -17.14 11.12
C TRP A 107 7.76 -17.43 12.39
N VAL A 108 6.65 -16.69 12.56
CA VAL A 108 5.69 -16.91 13.64
C VAL A 108 5.04 -18.29 13.51
N ILE A 109 4.61 -18.71 12.31
CA ILE A 109 4.08 -20.07 12.10
C ILE A 109 5.07 -21.15 12.54
N PHE A 110 6.33 -21.01 12.15
CA PHE A 110 7.35 -22.01 12.42
C PHE A 110 7.64 -22.16 13.91
N HIS A 111 7.70 -21.05 14.65
CA HIS A 111 8.12 -21.07 16.05
C HIS A 111 6.98 -21.10 17.07
N VAL A 112 5.82 -20.50 16.76
CA VAL A 112 4.67 -20.45 17.68
C VAL A 112 3.78 -21.67 17.48
N LEU A 113 3.37 -21.96 16.24
CA LEU A 113 2.52 -23.13 15.94
C LEU A 113 3.30 -24.42 15.73
N GLN A 114 4.64 -24.35 15.70
CA GLN A 114 5.52 -25.51 15.53
C GLN A 114 5.21 -26.34 14.27
N ILE A 115 4.66 -25.70 13.23
CA ILE A 115 4.39 -26.37 11.95
C ILE A 115 5.74 -26.53 11.25
N THR A 116 6.31 -27.73 11.26
CA THR A 116 7.62 -28.01 10.67
C THR A 116 7.54 -28.62 9.27
N SER A 117 6.33 -28.83 8.74
CA SER A 117 6.11 -29.42 7.41
C SER A 117 6.66 -28.52 6.30
N THR A 118 7.71 -28.99 5.60
CA THR A 118 8.27 -28.27 4.45
C THR A 118 7.24 -28.06 3.33
N VAL A 119 6.34 -29.03 3.14
CA VAL A 119 5.27 -28.95 2.13
C VAL A 119 4.33 -27.78 2.41
N PHE A 120 4.03 -27.50 3.68
CA PHE A 120 3.20 -26.36 4.07
C PHE A 120 3.82 -25.02 3.63
N TYR A 121 5.13 -24.84 3.88
CA TYR A 121 5.85 -23.61 3.49
C TYR A 121 5.94 -23.42 1.98
N ILE A 122 6.11 -24.51 1.23
CA ILE A 122 6.10 -24.47 -0.24
C ILE A 122 4.72 -24.05 -0.74
N ILE A 123 3.65 -24.67 -0.23
CA ILE A 123 2.28 -24.35 -0.62
C ILE A 123 1.95 -22.89 -0.31
N ILE A 124 2.23 -22.41 0.90
CA ILE A 124 1.87 -21.04 1.27
C ILE A 124 2.65 -20.02 0.44
N ALA A 125 3.93 -20.26 0.15
CA ALA A 125 4.72 -19.40 -0.73
C ALA A 125 4.15 -19.38 -2.16
N ILE A 126 3.79 -20.52 -2.74
CA ILE A 126 3.17 -20.60 -4.07
C ILE A 126 1.83 -19.84 -4.08
N VAL A 127 0.98 -20.05 -3.07
CA VAL A 127 -0.31 -19.36 -2.94
C VAL A 127 -0.09 -17.85 -2.87
N THR A 128 0.85 -17.38 -2.05
CA THR A 128 1.16 -15.95 -1.96
C THR A 128 1.67 -15.38 -3.29
N ILE A 129 2.57 -16.09 -3.99
CA ILE A 129 3.06 -15.67 -5.31
C ILE A 129 1.92 -15.58 -6.33
N VAL A 130 1.04 -16.58 -6.38
CA VAL A 130 -0.13 -16.59 -7.28
C VAL A 130 -1.07 -15.44 -6.94
N LEU A 131 -1.33 -15.17 -5.67
CA LEU A 131 -2.14 -14.03 -5.24
C LEU A 131 -1.52 -12.70 -5.68
N VAL A 132 -0.23 -12.48 -5.42
CA VAL A 132 0.49 -11.27 -5.86
C VAL A 132 0.43 -11.12 -7.38
N TYR A 133 0.64 -12.21 -8.13
CA TYR A 133 0.50 -12.22 -9.58
C TYR A 133 -0.91 -11.81 -10.04
N ILE A 134 -1.96 -12.35 -9.41
CA ILE A 134 -3.35 -11.97 -9.70
C ILE A 134 -3.58 -10.48 -9.42
N LEU A 135 -3.06 -9.93 -8.32
CA LEU A 135 -3.19 -8.51 -7.98
C LEU A 135 -2.48 -7.61 -9.01
N VAL A 136 -1.27 -7.98 -9.43
CA VAL A 136 -0.52 -7.27 -10.48
C VAL A 136 -1.27 -7.35 -11.81
N LYS A 137 -1.69 -8.55 -12.21
CA LYS A 137 -2.46 -8.77 -13.44
C LYS A 137 -3.78 -8.00 -13.43
N TYR A 138 -4.44 -7.91 -12.29
CA TYR A 138 -5.66 -7.11 -12.10
C TYR A 138 -5.39 -5.64 -12.39
N GLN A 139 -4.32 -5.05 -11.84
CA GLN A 139 -3.98 -3.64 -12.11
C GLN A 139 -3.64 -3.43 -13.59
N LEU A 140 -2.84 -4.31 -14.19
CA LEU A 140 -2.52 -4.25 -15.62
C LEU A 140 -3.78 -4.34 -16.49
N HIS A 141 -4.70 -5.26 -16.18
CA HIS A 141 -5.91 -5.46 -16.95
C HIS A 141 -6.94 -4.33 -16.74
N LYS A 142 -6.99 -3.76 -15.53
CA LYS A 142 -7.86 -2.62 -15.21
C LYS A 142 -7.54 -1.42 -16.08
N TYR A 143 -6.26 -1.18 -16.35
CA TYR A 143 -5.77 -0.06 -17.16
C TYR A 143 -5.31 -0.47 -18.57
N SER A 144 -5.56 -1.70 -19.01
CA SER A 144 -5.34 -2.14 -20.39
C SER A 144 -6.55 -1.82 -21.26
N GLY A 145 -6.36 -1.36 -22.51
CA GLY A 145 -7.46 -1.11 -23.44
C GLY A 145 -7.57 0.36 -23.82
N ASP A 146 -8.71 0.73 -24.39
CA ASP A 146 -8.95 2.08 -24.90
C ASP A 146 -9.07 3.09 -23.73
N PRO A 147 -8.17 4.08 -23.62
CA PRO A 147 -8.18 5.06 -22.55
C PRO A 147 -9.31 6.09 -22.67
N ILE A 148 -10.02 6.13 -23.80
CA ILE A 148 -11.14 7.05 -24.07
C ILE A 148 -12.47 6.39 -23.67
N LYS A 149 -12.55 5.05 -23.75
CA LYS A 149 -13.79 4.33 -23.49
C LYS A 149 -14.03 4.12 -21.99
N GLU A 150 -15.14 4.64 -21.51
CA GLU A 150 -15.60 4.34 -20.14
C GLU A 150 -15.88 2.85 -19.97
N ARG A 151 -15.44 2.31 -18.84
CA ARG A 151 -15.76 0.95 -18.44
C ARG A 151 -17.03 0.98 -17.60
N LYS A 152 -17.93 0.01 -17.83
CA LYS A 152 -19.09 -0.19 -16.96
C LYS A 152 -18.56 -0.37 -15.52
N GLU A 153 -18.90 0.56 -14.64
CA GLU A 153 -18.63 0.41 -13.22
C GLU A 153 -19.31 -0.87 -12.73
N SER A 154 -18.51 -1.82 -12.22
CA SER A 154 -19.09 -2.91 -11.44
C SER A 154 -19.67 -2.29 -10.18
N ASN A 155 -20.90 -2.64 -9.81
CA ASN A 155 -21.66 -2.07 -8.70
C ASN A 155 -20.95 -2.30 -7.33
N GLN A 156 -19.91 -1.53 -7.02
CA GLN A 156 -19.05 -1.70 -5.83
C GLN A 156 -19.80 -1.38 -4.53
N TYR A 157 -20.86 -0.58 -4.60
CA TYR A 157 -21.72 -0.21 -3.47
C TYR A 157 -22.48 -1.39 -2.85
N LYS A 158 -22.63 -2.52 -3.56
CA LYS A 158 -23.37 -3.69 -3.07
C LYS A 158 -22.77 -4.31 -1.80
N TYR A 159 -21.47 -4.12 -1.56
CA TYR A 159 -20.75 -4.71 -0.43
C TYR A 159 -20.34 -3.69 0.64
N MET A 160 -20.71 -2.41 0.48
CA MET A 160 -20.30 -1.35 1.40
C MET A 160 -20.89 -1.55 2.81
N GLY A 161 -22.10 -2.12 2.91
CA GLY A 161 -22.70 -2.51 4.19
C GLY A 161 -21.97 -3.64 4.93
N LEU A 162 -21.30 -4.54 4.20
CA LEU A 162 -20.45 -5.58 4.79
C LEU A 162 -19.13 -4.99 5.33
N VAL A 163 -18.57 -3.99 4.63
CA VAL A 163 -17.37 -3.29 5.06
C VAL A 163 -17.62 -2.47 6.33
N THR A 164 -18.77 -1.79 6.44
CA THR A 164 -19.11 -1.00 7.63
C THR A 164 -19.46 -1.86 8.84
N ALA A 165 -19.97 -3.08 8.65
CA ALA A 165 -20.23 -4.03 9.73
C ALA A 165 -18.98 -4.76 10.24
N SER A 166 -17.86 -4.72 9.49
CA SER A 166 -16.64 -5.48 9.80
C SER A 166 -16.02 -5.20 11.18
N PRO A 167 -16.00 -3.96 11.73
CA PRO A 167 -15.44 -3.71 13.06
C PRO A 167 -16.28 -4.35 14.18
N GLY A 168 -17.61 -4.36 14.03
CA GLY A 168 -18.52 -5.00 14.99
C GLY A 168 -18.38 -6.52 14.99
N ILE A 169 -18.19 -7.11 13.82
CA ILE A 169 -17.86 -8.55 13.68
C ILE A 169 -16.51 -8.84 14.35
N GLY A 170 -15.50 -7.99 14.14
CA GLY A 170 -14.18 -8.12 14.77
C GLY A 170 -14.24 -8.07 16.31
N TYR A 171 -15.06 -7.18 16.87
CA TYR A 171 -15.27 -7.11 18.32
C TYR A 171 -15.95 -8.35 18.90
N LEU A 172 -16.96 -8.89 18.20
CA LEU A 172 -17.62 -10.13 18.62
C LEU A 172 -16.66 -11.33 18.59
N PHE A 173 -15.78 -11.38 17.58
CA PHE A 173 -14.69 -12.35 17.56
C PHE A 173 -13.76 -12.14 18.76
N TYR A 174 -13.27 -10.92 19.02
CA TYR A 174 -12.39 -10.62 20.17
C TYR A 174 -12.94 -11.16 21.50
N VAL A 175 -14.21 -10.90 21.81
CA VAL A 175 -14.87 -11.36 23.05
C VAL A 175 -15.01 -12.89 23.11
N LEU A 176 -15.14 -13.57 21.96
CA LEU A 176 -15.18 -15.03 21.89
C LEU A 176 -13.78 -15.67 22.04
N ILE A 177 -12.71 -14.93 21.72
CA ILE A 177 -11.32 -15.41 21.65
C ILE A 177 -10.59 -15.30 22.99
N GLU A 178 -10.90 -14.29 23.81
CA GLU A 178 -10.19 -13.96 25.07
C GLU A 178 -10.06 -15.16 26.05
N LYS A 179 -10.83 -16.23 25.83
CA LYS A 179 -10.80 -17.47 26.62
C LYS A 179 -9.88 -18.58 26.09
N ASN A 180 -9.28 -18.43 24.90
CA ASN A 180 -8.49 -19.47 24.23
C ASN A 180 -7.24 -18.89 23.56
N THR A 181 -6.09 -19.09 24.20
CA THR A 181 -4.77 -18.60 23.75
C THR A 181 -4.37 -19.11 22.35
N MET A 182 -4.74 -20.34 21.99
CA MET A 182 -4.45 -20.88 20.66
C MET A 182 -5.24 -20.16 19.56
N LEU A 183 -6.46 -19.71 19.86
CA LEU A 183 -7.33 -19.03 18.91
C LEU A 183 -6.89 -17.58 18.71
N GLU A 184 -6.33 -16.94 19.75
CA GLU A 184 -5.69 -15.63 19.69
C GLU A 184 -4.45 -15.64 18.77
N ASP A 185 -3.59 -16.65 18.90
CA ASP A 185 -2.41 -16.80 18.05
C ASP A 185 -2.79 -16.96 16.57
N ILE A 186 -3.75 -17.83 16.28
CA ILE A 186 -4.22 -18.07 14.89
C ILE A 186 -4.75 -16.78 14.27
N ILE A 187 -5.53 -15.99 15.01
CA ILE A 187 -6.14 -14.76 14.49
C ILE A 187 -5.10 -13.65 14.30
N SER A 188 -4.14 -13.53 15.21
CA SER A 188 -3.02 -12.61 15.07
C SER A 188 -2.22 -12.94 13.80
N MET A 189 -2.00 -14.22 13.51
CA MET A 189 -1.29 -14.66 12.30
C MET A 189 -2.08 -14.41 11.02
N VAL A 190 -3.38 -14.72 11.01
CA VAL A 190 -4.27 -14.39 9.89
C VAL A 190 -4.26 -12.88 9.64
N SER A 191 -4.23 -12.07 10.69
CA SER A 191 -4.17 -10.61 10.60
C SER A 191 -2.84 -10.15 9.97
N ILE A 192 -1.69 -10.66 10.44
CA ILE A 192 -0.38 -10.34 9.84
C ILE A 192 -0.35 -10.69 8.36
N TYR A 193 -0.83 -11.88 7.98
CA TYR A 193 -0.88 -12.31 6.60
C TYR A 193 -1.84 -11.45 5.76
N PHE A 194 -3.01 -11.10 6.29
CA PHE A 194 -3.94 -10.19 5.65
C PHE A 194 -3.31 -8.83 5.35
N PHE A 195 -2.58 -8.24 6.30
CA PHE A 195 -1.85 -6.99 6.08
C PHE A 195 -0.71 -7.15 5.06
N ALA A 196 -0.02 -8.29 5.02
CA ALA A 196 0.97 -8.58 3.97
C ALA A 196 0.33 -8.54 2.55
N ILE A 197 -0.88 -9.07 2.40
CA ILE A 197 -1.65 -9.01 1.15
C ILE A 197 -2.10 -7.58 0.84
N ILE A 198 -2.55 -6.79 1.82
CA ILE A 198 -2.89 -5.36 1.64
C ILE A 198 -1.67 -4.56 1.15
N CYS A 199 -0.51 -4.77 1.77
CA CYS A 199 0.73 -4.13 1.34
C CYS A 199 1.08 -4.54 -0.10
N SER A 200 0.96 -5.82 -0.45
CA SER A 200 1.19 -6.33 -1.81
C SER A 200 0.21 -5.74 -2.84
N TYR A 201 -1.08 -5.60 -2.50
CA TYR A 201 -2.06 -4.92 -3.33
C TYR A 201 -1.70 -3.44 -3.54
N THR A 202 -1.26 -2.77 -2.47
CA THR A 202 -0.80 -1.37 -2.53
C THR A 202 0.41 -1.25 -3.45
N ALA A 203 1.37 -2.19 -3.35
CA ALA A 203 2.52 -2.26 -4.24
C ALA A 203 2.08 -2.34 -5.72
N ALA A 204 1.22 -3.32 -6.04
CA ALA A 204 0.72 -3.51 -7.40
C ALA A 204 0.02 -2.25 -7.93
N LYS A 205 -0.85 -1.62 -7.12
CA LYS A 205 -1.59 -0.42 -7.50
C LYS A 205 -0.68 0.78 -7.76
N PHE A 206 0.21 1.10 -6.82
CA PHE A 206 0.99 2.33 -6.86
C PHE A 206 2.25 2.22 -7.73
N LEU A 207 2.88 1.04 -7.84
CA LEU A 207 3.95 0.82 -8.81
C LEU A 207 3.41 0.93 -10.24
N HIS A 208 2.27 0.29 -10.52
CA HIS A 208 1.59 0.45 -11.82
C HIS A 208 1.30 1.93 -12.10
N ARG A 209 0.70 2.63 -11.15
CA ARG A 209 0.39 4.07 -11.25
C ARG A 209 1.62 4.90 -11.55
N TYR A 210 2.69 4.70 -10.80
CA TYR A 210 3.95 5.42 -11.00
C TYR A 210 4.50 5.25 -12.42
N PHE A 211 4.61 4.01 -12.90
CA PHE A 211 5.11 3.74 -14.25
C PHE A 211 4.17 4.26 -15.34
N PHE A 212 2.85 4.18 -15.12
CA PHE A 212 1.86 4.74 -16.03
C PHE A 212 1.97 6.25 -16.14
N MET A 213 2.08 6.97 -15.02
CA MET A 213 2.27 8.42 -15.01
C MET A 213 3.59 8.82 -15.66
N LYS A 214 4.68 8.10 -15.35
CA LYS A 214 6.00 8.35 -15.94
C LYS A 214 6.02 8.16 -17.46
N ALA A 215 5.25 7.20 -17.98
CA ALA A 215 5.10 6.98 -19.42
C ALA A 215 4.22 8.03 -20.11
N ASN A 216 3.37 8.74 -19.35
CA ASN A 216 2.31 9.63 -19.84
C ASN A 216 2.41 11.04 -19.22
N MET A 217 3.63 11.51 -18.97
CA MET A 217 3.91 12.77 -18.25
C MET A 217 3.17 14.00 -18.81
N LYS A 218 2.87 14.03 -20.12
CA LYS A 218 2.13 15.13 -20.75
C LYS A 218 0.71 15.33 -20.21
N TYR A 219 0.12 14.30 -19.60
CA TYR A 219 -1.22 14.34 -19.03
C TYR A 219 -1.23 14.48 -17.51
N VAL A 220 -0.05 14.51 -16.88
CA VAL A 220 0.07 14.58 -15.42
C VAL A 220 0.04 16.05 -15.00
N ILE A 221 -1.01 16.44 -14.29
CA ILE A 221 -1.19 17.81 -13.81
C ILE A 221 -0.73 17.89 -12.35
N TYR A 222 0.36 18.63 -12.10
CA TYR A 222 0.84 18.89 -10.74
C TYR A 222 -0.08 19.85 -10.01
N GLN A 223 -0.37 19.55 -8.74
CA GLN A 223 -1.14 20.46 -7.91
C GLN A 223 -0.33 21.75 -7.67
N PRO A 224 -0.89 22.94 -7.99
CA PRO A 224 -0.19 24.21 -7.83
C PRO A 224 0.00 24.54 -6.36
N HIS A 225 1.06 25.28 -6.04
CA HIS A 225 1.28 25.82 -4.70
C HIS A 225 0.10 26.72 -4.31
N GLY A 226 -0.62 26.40 -3.23
CA GLY A 226 -1.69 27.27 -2.73
C GLY A 226 -1.18 28.70 -2.44
N ASN A 227 -1.95 29.73 -2.83
CA ASN A 227 -1.55 31.14 -2.83
C ASN A 227 -0.89 31.62 -1.52
N LYS A 228 -1.37 31.19 -0.35
CA LYS A 228 -0.77 31.52 0.96
C LYS A 228 0.64 30.94 1.17
N LYS A 229 0.95 29.80 0.55
CA LYS A 229 2.27 29.16 0.60
C LYS A 229 3.21 29.70 -0.48
N LYS A 230 2.67 30.09 -1.64
CA LYS A 230 3.42 30.77 -2.69
C LYS A 230 4.00 32.10 -2.18
N GLU A 231 3.21 32.91 -1.47
CA GLU A 231 3.72 34.12 -0.80
C GLU A 231 4.79 33.82 0.25
N LYS A 232 4.64 32.74 1.03
CA LYS A 232 5.60 32.37 2.08
C LYS A 232 6.94 31.85 1.49
N LEU A 233 6.88 31.14 0.37
CA LEU A 233 8.05 30.63 -0.35
C LEU A 233 8.78 31.73 -1.13
N ILE A 234 8.04 32.67 -1.73
CA ILE A 234 8.61 33.90 -2.33
C ILE A 234 9.28 34.75 -1.24
N LYS A 235 8.66 34.91 -0.06
CA LYS A 235 9.26 35.59 1.09
C LYS A 235 10.50 34.89 1.66
N GLN A 236 10.68 33.60 1.36
CA GLN A 236 11.85 32.79 1.78
C GLN A 236 12.91 32.67 0.68
N GLY A 237 12.77 33.39 -0.45
CA GLY A 237 13.77 33.44 -1.52
C GLY A 237 13.86 32.17 -2.38
N VAL A 238 12.85 31.30 -2.34
CA VAL A 238 12.83 30.08 -3.16
C VAL A 238 12.22 30.40 -4.52
N GLU A 239 13.02 30.34 -5.58
CA GLU A 239 12.51 30.43 -6.96
C GLU A 239 11.62 29.22 -7.27
N ILE A 240 10.34 29.48 -7.50
CA ILE A 240 9.39 28.49 -8.01
C ILE A 240 9.43 28.62 -9.54
N LYS A 241 10.14 27.70 -10.21
CA LYS A 241 10.01 27.49 -11.66
C LYS A 241 8.78 26.63 -11.97
#